data_AF-A0A453QGP0-F1
#
_entry.id   AF-A0A453QGP0-F1
#
_cell.length_a   1.000
_cell.length_b   1.000
_cell.length_c   1.000
_cell.angle_alpha   90.00
_cell.angle_beta   90.00
_cell.angle_gamma   90.00
#
_symmetry.space_group_name_H-M   'P 1'
#
loop_
_entity.id
_entity.type
_entity.pdbx_description
1 polymer ?
#
loop_
_entity_poly.entity_id
_entity_poly.type
_entity_poly.pdbx_seq_one_letter_code
_entity_poly.pdbx_strand_id
1 'polypeptide(L)' 'MRDGWGLATDGKVVFGSDGTSTLYQIDPESHQVMRMVPVKYQDNDVRYLNELEYINGEVWANAFKVSCLLPPSSKC' A
#
# COMPACT_ATOMS: atom_id res chain seq x y z
N MET A 1 2.35 8.61 5.54
CA MET A 1 1.18 7.74 5.34
C MET A 1 -0.07 8.51 5.75
N ARG A 2 -1.12 8.55 4.92
CA ARG A 2 -2.34 9.34 5.21
C ARG A 2 -3.51 8.49 5.74
N ASP A 3 -3.54 7.21 5.38
CA ASP A 3 -4.55 6.22 5.79
C ASP A 3 -3.84 4.88 6.06
N GLY A 4 -4.52 3.85 6.58
CA GLY A 4 -3.93 2.53 6.86
C GLY A 4 -4.70 1.42 6.17
N TRP A 5 -4.17 0.88 5.06
CA TRP A 5 -4.85 -0.11 4.24
C TRP A 5 -4.30 -1.52 4.45
N GLY A 6 -3.00 -1.72 4.23
CA GLY A 6 -2.33 -3.00 4.43
C GLY A 6 -1.02 -2.83 5.19
N LEU A 7 -0.68 -3.87 5.95
CA LEU A 7 0.58 -3.96 6.69
C LEU A 7 1.21 -5.33 6.44
N ALA A 8 2.52 -5.37 6.23
CA ALA A 8 3.31 -6.59 6.19
C ALA A 8 4.60 -6.40 6.97
N THR A 9 5.34 -7.46 7.26
CA THR A 9 6.65 -7.34 7.90
C THR A 9 7.59 -8.44 7.45
N ASP A 10 8.87 -8.11 7.35
CA ASP A 10 9.97 -9.06 7.21
C ASP A 10 10.56 -9.49 8.57
N GLY A 11 9.92 -9.09 9.67
CA GLY A 11 10.39 -9.27 11.04
C GLY A 11 11.39 -8.21 11.52
N LYS A 12 11.79 -7.26 10.67
CA LYS A 12 12.70 -6.14 11.02
C LYS A 12 12.04 -4.79 10.87
N VAL A 13 11.28 -4.60 9.80
CA VAL A 13 10.52 -3.37 9.53
C VAL A 13 9.07 -3.69 9.27
N VAL A 14 8.20 -2.69 9.44
CA VAL A 14 6.81 -2.78 9.02
C VAL A 14 6.69 -2.11 7.65
N PHE A 15 6.12 -2.83 6.69
CA PHE A 15 5.70 -2.27 5.41
C PHE A 15 4.26 -1.80 5.53
N GLY A 16 3.95 -0.63 4.96
CA GLY A 16 2.59 -0.08 4.98
C GLY A 16 2.14 0.44 3.63
N SER A 17 0.83 0.38 3.40
CA SER A 17 0.13 0.99 2.27
C SER A 17 -1.02 1.87 2.76
N ASP A 18 -1.39 2.87 1.96
CA ASP A 18 -2.48 3.81 2.24
C ASP A 18 -3.38 4.08 1.03
N GLY A 19 -3.45 3.13 0.09
CA GLY A 19 -4.22 3.27 -1.15
C GLY A 19 -3.56 4.18 -2.20
N THR A 20 -2.47 4.88 -1.89
CA THR A 20 -1.65 5.58 -2.89
C THR A 20 -0.73 4.61 -3.64
N SER A 21 0.16 5.13 -4.50
CA SER A 21 1.24 4.38 -5.14
C SER A 21 2.53 4.36 -4.33
N THR A 22 2.48 4.64 -3.03
CA THR A 22 3.64 4.64 -2.15
C THR A 22 3.61 3.45 -1.20
N LEU A 23 4.68 2.68 -1.19
CA LEU A 23 4.96 1.70 -0.14
C LEU A 23 5.82 2.35 0.94
N TYR A 24 5.40 2.26 2.19
CA TYR A 24 6.09 2.83 3.34
C TYR A 24 6.92 1.77 4.05
N GLN A 25 8.14 2.10 4.48
CA GLN A 25 8.85 1.35 5.51
C GLN A 25 8.77 2.13 6.82
N ILE A 26 8.31 1.46 7.86
CA ILE A 26 7.97 2.03 9.16
C ILE A 26 8.82 1.33 10.21
N ASP A 27 9.40 2.13 11.08
CA ASP A 27 10.16 1.63 12.23
C ASP A 27 9.18 1.01 13.24
N PRO A 28 9.38 -0.26 13.67
CA PRO A 28 8.41 -0.96 14.51
C PRO A 28 8.34 -0.44 15.94
N GLU A 29 9.34 0.30 16.43
CA GLU A 29 9.36 0.80 17.82
C GLU A 29 8.79 2.21 17.92
N SER A 30 9.24 3.11 17.04
CA SER A 30 8.85 4.52 17.01
C SER A 30 7.62 4.79 16.14
N HIS A 31 7.22 3.83 15.31
CA HIS A 31 6.15 3.93 14.31
C HIS A 31 6.35 5.07 13.30
N GLN A 32 7.58 5.57 13.17
CA GLN A 32 7.91 6.62 12.21
C GLN A 32 8.18 6.03 10.83
N VAL A 33 7.76 6.76 9.79
CA VAL A 33 8.10 6.40 8.41
C VAL A 33 9.59 6.65 8.21
N MET A 34 10.34 5.58 7.96
CA MET A 34 11.77 5.63 7.64
C MET A 34 12.00 5.87 6.14
N ARG A 35 11.15 5.28 5.29
CA ARG A 35 11.31 5.35 3.84
C ARG A 35 9.97 5.33 3.12
N MET A 36 9.92 6.04 2.00
CA MET A 36 8.81 6.02 1.04
C MET A 36 9.33 5.51 -0.29
N VAL A 37 8.70 4.46 -0.84
CA VAL A 37 9.10 3.81 -2.09
C VAL A 37 7.94 3.95 -3.09
N PRO A 38 8.12 4.73 -4.18
CA PRO A 38 7.13 4.80 -5.25
C PRO A 38 7.02 3.47 -6.00
N VAL A 39 5.80 2.96 -6.18
CA VAL A 39 5.51 1.72 -6.92
C VAL A 39 5.02 2.08 -8.32
N LYS A 40 5.71 1.59 -9.34
CA LYS A 40 5.44 1.89 -10.76
C LYS A 40 5.43 0.64 -11.62
N TYR A 41 4.64 0.69 -12.69
CA TYR A 41 4.67 -0.27 -13.79
C TYR A 41 4.69 0.49 -15.11
N GLN A 42 5.72 0.25 -15.93
CA GLN A 42 5.91 0.94 -17.23
C GLN A 42 5.68 2.46 -17.11
N ASP A 43 6.43 3.10 -16.22
CA ASP A 43 6.38 4.54 -15.88
C ASP A 43 5.08 5.08 -15.25
N ASN A 44 4.05 4.26 -15.13
CA ASN A 44 2.78 4.62 -14.51
C ASN A 44 2.75 4.26 -13.03
N ASP A 45 2.19 5.14 -12.21
CA ASP A 45 1.96 4.88 -10.79
C ASP A 45 0.95 3.74 -10.59
N VAL A 46 1.32 2.73 -9.81
CA VAL A 46 0.40 1.66 -9.40
C VAL A 46 -0.33 2.10 -8.14
N ARG A 47 -1.55 2.62 -8.30
CA ARG A 47 -2.38 3.10 -7.19
C ARG A 47 -3.22 1.98 -6.56
N TYR A 48 -3.87 2.30 -5.44
CA TYR A 48 -4.76 1.40 -4.71
C TYR A 48 -4.04 0.16 -4.18
N LEU A 49 -2.79 0.35 -3.74
CA LEU A 49 -2.08 -0.64 -2.94
C LEU A 49 -2.86 -0.84 -1.64
N ASN A 50 -3.33 -2.06 -1.43
CA ASN A 50 -4.18 -2.42 -0.30
C ASN A 50 -3.45 -3.42 0.59
N GLU A 51 -4.07 -4.55 0.92
CA GLU A 51 -3.46 -5.67 1.67
C GLU A 51 -2.06 -6.04 1.15
N LEU A 52 -1.15 -6.29 2.10
CA LEU A 52 0.26 -6.54 1.86
C LEU A 52 0.68 -7.88 2.47
N GLU A 53 1.56 -8.61 1.79
CA GLU A 53 2.17 -9.83 2.32
C GLU A 53 3.68 -9.83 2.00
N TYR A 54 4.52 -10.26 2.95
CA TYR A 54 5.95 -10.39 2.71
C TYR A 54 6.32 -11.84 2.44
N ILE A 55 6.80 -12.13 1.23
CA ILE A 55 7.12 -13.47 0.77
C ILE A 55 8.49 -13.46 0.11
N ASN A 56 9.43 -14.25 0.64
CA ASN A 56 10.73 -14.53 0.01
C ASN A 56 11.54 -13.28 -0.42
N GLY A 57 11.54 -12.21 0.38
CA GLY A 57 12.28 -10.99 0.05
C GLY A 57 11.45 -9.92 -0.64
N GLU A 58 10.20 -10.21 -1.00
CA GLU A 58 9.34 -9.33 -1.76
C GLU A 58 8.09 -8.94 -0.97
N VAL A 59 7.61 -7.70 -1.19
CA VAL A 59 6.33 -7.25 -0.66
C VAL A 59 5.30 -7.37 -1.78
N TRP A 60 4.35 -8.26 -1.58
CA TRP A 60 3.21 -8.48 -2.45
C TRP A 60 2.09 -7.53 -2.01
N ALA A 61 1.40 -6.93 -2.96
CA ALA A 61 0.30 -6.02 -2.69
C ALA A 61 -0.90 -6.39 -3.53
N ASN A 62 -2.06 -6.50 -2.89
CA ASN A 62 -3.32 -6.49 -3.61
C ASN A 62 -3.54 -5.08 -4.18
N ALA A 63 -3.70 -4.98 -5.50
CA ALA A 63 -4.14 -3.74 -6.15
C ALA A 63 -5.67 -3.76 -6.22
N PHE A 64 -6.33 -3.00 -5.34
CA PHE A 64 -7.78 -3.02 -5.24
C PHE A 64 -8.40 -2.39 -6.50
N LYS A 65 -9.15 -3.18 -7.28
CA LYS A 65 -9.98 -2.64 -8.36
C LYS A 65 -11.26 -2.09 -7.75
N VAL A 66 -11.43 -0.78 -7.84
CA VAL A 66 -12.73 -0.16 -7.54
C VAL A 66 -13.72 -0.59 -8.63
N SER A 67 -14.44 -1.69 -8.44
CA SER A 67 -15.73 -1.88 -9.09
C SER A 67 -16.71 -1.00 -8.34
N CYS A 68 -16.97 0.16 -8.91
CA CYS A 68 -17.88 1.19 -8.42
C CYS A 68 -19.16 0.59 -7.80
N LEU A 69 -19.29 0.61 -6.48
CA LEU A 69 -20.54 0.38 -5.76
C LEU A 69 -21.00 1.73 -5.22
N LEU A 70 -21.62 2.53 -6.09
CA LEU A 70 -22.27 3.78 -5.70
C LEU A 70 -23.75 3.51 -5.44
N PRO A 71 -24.41 4.22 -4.50
CA PRO A 71 -25.86 4.36 -4.54
C PRO A 71 -26.27 4.98 -5.89
N PRO A 72 -27.52 4.78 -6.36
CA PRO A 72 -27.94 5.04 -7.74
C PRO A 72 -27.78 6.48 -8.29
N SER A 73 -27.26 7.42 -7.49
CA SER A 73 -27.13 8.84 -7.84
C SER A 73 -25.70 9.34 -8.04
N SER A 74 -24.66 8.52 -7.91
CA SER A 74 -23.28 8.97 -8.12
C SER A 74 -22.68 8.29 -9.36
N LYS A 75 -22.06 9.09 -10.23
CA LYS A 75 -21.29 8.57 -11.37
C LYS A 75 -19.87 8.27 -10.92
N CYS A 76 -19.39 7.10 -11.30
CA CYS A 76 -17.98 6.86 -11.52
C CYS A 76 -17.55 7.79 -12.69
#